data_AF-A0A7C4JVA9-F1
#
_entry.id   AF-A0A7C4JVA9-F1
#
_cell.length_a   1.000
_cell.length_b   1.000
_cell.length_c   1.000
_cell.angle_alpha   90.00
_cell.angle_beta   90.00
_cell.angle_gamma   90.00
#
_symmetry.space_group_name_H-M   'P 1'
#
loop_
_entity.id
_entity.type
_entity.pdbx_description
1 polymer ?
#
loop_
_entity_poly.entity_id
_entity_poly.type
_entity_poly.pdbx_seq_one_letter_code
_entity_poly.pdbx_strand_id
1 'polypeptide(L)'
;MNDAKALLDFLQYLLSQDTWARWIASVLLVAAVWLVGRIAWAVLRTGWQVVRRAWRFTFAWSWRRLLAVAILGTLVWAFNDPLIDLIQEIEQRYMSPVYLEAFSHLSEAHQVALFEEELRRHTDPYEHRVIVRRTQEMAEKIGSIPLAIYEAAYLECGLKPFEVRTDGVAAGWIQFTRTGLQSLTHQGRPVMFDDVLRACQQRDITFMMDLTEQYLTRRYEQAGRRPLHNTIDLYLALFAPAHIGAPHHRVVYAGKDNPAYYKNAGLDGWYVVNTSDGRQQIFNKRSARDGQITIWEIYLALEAKKRRLFASYLHQH
;
A
#
# COMPACT_ATOMS: atom_id res chain seq x y z
N MET A 1 -19.86 14.29 2.24
CA MET A 1 -20.68 13.95 1.05
C MET A 1 -22.08 14.57 1.10
N ASN A 2 -22.28 15.72 1.79
CA ASN A 2 -23.61 16.29 2.02
C ASN A 2 -23.78 17.76 1.60
N ASP A 3 -22.71 18.54 1.44
CA ASP A 3 -22.85 19.99 1.20
C ASP A 3 -23.27 20.32 -0.23
N ALA A 4 -22.77 19.57 -1.22
CA ALA A 4 -23.14 19.77 -2.64
C ALA A 4 -24.59 19.37 -2.92
N LYS A 5 -25.08 18.32 -2.25
CA LYS A 5 -26.45 17.85 -2.38
C LYS A 5 -27.43 18.82 -1.70
N ALA A 6 -27.09 19.29 -0.49
CA ALA A 6 -27.87 20.32 0.21
C ALA A 6 -27.95 21.64 -0.57
N LEU A 7 -26.86 22.05 -1.25
CA LEU A 7 -26.85 23.22 -2.12
C LEU A 7 -27.77 23.04 -3.34
N LEU A 8 -27.73 21.86 -3.97
CA LEU A 8 -28.60 21.52 -5.12
C LEU A 8 -30.08 21.48 -4.72
N ASP A 9 -30.40 20.87 -3.59
CA ASP A 9 -31.77 20.78 -3.06
C ASP A 9 -32.30 22.18 -2.68
N PHE A 10 -31.46 23.05 -2.12
CA PHE A 10 -31.79 24.45 -1.82
C PHE A 10 -31.99 25.31 -3.08
N LEU A 11 -31.16 25.12 -4.12
CA LEU A 11 -31.33 25.79 -5.41
C LEU A 11 -32.60 25.33 -6.12
N GLN A 12 -32.94 24.03 -6.05
CA GLN A 12 -34.20 23.50 -6.58
C GLN A 12 -35.41 24.11 -5.86
N TYR A 13 -35.35 24.22 -4.52
CA TYR A 13 -36.40 24.86 -3.72
C TYR A 13 -36.58 26.35 -4.06
N LEU A 14 -35.50 27.11 -4.26
CA LEU A 14 -35.57 28.52 -4.64
C LEU A 14 -36.11 28.71 -6.07
N LEU A 15 -35.82 27.78 -6.98
CA LEU A 15 -36.29 27.81 -8.36
C LEU A 15 -37.75 27.34 -8.52
N SER A 16 -38.34 26.71 -7.51
CA SER A 16 -39.73 26.25 -7.49
C SER A 16 -40.72 27.24 -6.84
N GLN A 17 -40.28 28.41 -6.39
CA GLN A 17 -41.15 29.44 -5.77
C GLN A 17 -41.86 30.32 -6.82
N ASP A 18 -43.02 30.88 -6.46
CA ASP A 18 -43.84 31.66 -7.40
C ASP A 18 -43.29 33.07 -7.69
N THR A 19 -43.12 33.32 -9.00
CA THR A 19 -42.76 34.54 -9.72
C THR A 19 -41.45 35.26 -9.35
N TRP A 20 -41.42 36.14 -8.35
CA TRP A 20 -40.31 37.11 -8.21
C TRP A 20 -39.03 36.51 -7.61
N ALA A 21 -39.16 35.59 -6.65
CA ALA A 21 -38.02 34.91 -6.02
C ALA A 21 -37.28 34.00 -7.03
N ARG A 22 -38.02 33.33 -7.90
CA ARG A 22 -37.46 32.51 -9.00
C ARG A 22 -36.67 33.34 -10.00
N TRP A 23 -37.12 34.56 -10.31
CA TRP A 23 -36.38 35.47 -11.19
C TRP A 23 -35.06 35.90 -10.57
N ILE A 24 -35.05 36.31 -9.30
CA ILE A 24 -33.82 36.68 -8.57
C ILE A 24 -32.85 35.50 -8.49
N ALA A 25 -33.34 34.31 -8.13
CA ALA A 25 -32.52 33.10 -8.06
C ALA A 25 -31.90 32.76 -9.43
N SER A 26 -32.65 32.92 -10.53
CA SER A 26 -32.16 32.67 -11.89
C SER A 26 -31.07 33.68 -12.30
N VAL A 27 -31.24 34.96 -11.97
CA VAL A 27 -30.23 36.00 -12.24
C VAL A 27 -28.95 35.73 -11.44
N LEU A 28 -29.06 35.36 -10.17
CA LEU A 28 -27.91 35.02 -9.32
C LEU A 28 -27.20 33.76 -9.82
N LEU A 29 -27.94 32.74 -10.30
CA LEU A 29 -27.36 31.53 -10.88
C LEU A 29 -26.57 31.85 -12.15
N VAL A 30 -27.13 32.65 -13.05
CA VAL A 30 -26.44 33.10 -14.27
C VAL A 30 -25.19 33.92 -13.93
N ALA A 31 -25.29 34.83 -12.95
CA ALA A 31 -24.14 35.60 -12.48
C ALA A 31 -23.05 34.70 -11.86
N ALA A 32 -23.43 33.68 -11.09
CA ALA A 32 -22.50 32.72 -10.50
C ALA A 32 -21.81 31.86 -11.57
N VAL A 33 -22.57 31.33 -12.54
CA VAL A 33 -22.02 30.57 -13.68
C VAL A 33 -21.08 31.46 -14.50
N TRP A 34 -21.45 32.72 -14.73
CA TRP A 34 -20.60 33.68 -15.44
C TRP A 34 -19.31 34.01 -14.67
N LEU A 35 -19.39 34.17 -13.34
CA LEU A 35 -18.22 34.40 -12.48
C LEU A 35 -17.28 33.19 -12.49
N VAL A 36 -17.83 31.97 -12.33
CA VAL A 36 -17.05 30.72 -12.40
C VAL A 36 -16.41 30.57 -13.78
N GLY A 37 -17.16 30.85 -14.86
CA GLY A 37 -16.62 30.83 -16.22
C GLY A 37 -15.48 31.83 -16.40
N ARG A 38 -15.58 33.04 -15.84
CA ARG A 38 -14.54 34.06 -15.90
C ARG A 38 -13.29 33.67 -15.09
N ILE A 39 -13.46 33.07 -13.92
CA ILE A 39 -12.36 32.56 -13.10
C ILE A 39 -11.67 31.39 -13.82
N ALA A 40 -12.44 30.42 -14.33
CA ALA A 40 -11.92 29.30 -15.11
C ALA A 40 -11.14 29.78 -16.34
N TRP A 41 -11.66 30.79 -17.05
CA TRP A 41 -10.97 31.40 -18.19
C TRP A 41 -9.68 32.12 -17.77
N ALA A 42 -9.67 32.82 -16.64
CA ALA A 42 -8.47 33.47 -16.11
C ALA A 42 -7.40 32.44 -15.71
N VAL A 43 -7.80 31.32 -15.09
CA VAL A 43 -6.92 30.21 -14.74
C VAL A 43 -6.36 29.55 -16.00
N LEU A 44 -7.21 29.23 -16.98
CA LEU A 44 -6.80 28.66 -18.27
C LEU A 44 -5.85 29.59 -19.04
N ARG A 45 -6.14 30.89 -19.06
CA ARG A 45 -5.27 31.89 -19.70
C ARG A 45 -3.92 32.00 -19.01
N THR A 46 -3.90 31.96 -17.68
CA THR A 46 -2.65 32.00 -16.89
C THR A 46 -1.85 30.72 -17.11
N GLY A 47 -2.49 29.55 -17.06
CA GLY A 47 -1.89 28.27 -17.39
C GLY A 47 -1.32 28.24 -18.82
N TRP A 48 -2.07 28.73 -19.80
CA TRP A 48 -1.59 28.85 -21.18
C TRP A 48 -0.41 29.81 -21.33
N GLN A 49 -0.38 30.92 -20.58
CA GLN A 49 0.76 31.82 -20.56
C GLN A 49 2.00 31.20 -19.92
N VAL A 50 1.83 30.41 -18.86
CA VAL A 50 2.91 29.64 -18.22
C VAL A 50 3.44 28.60 -19.19
N VAL A 51 2.57 27.81 -19.84
CA VAL A 51 2.95 26.81 -20.85
C VAL A 51 3.67 27.46 -22.03
N ARG A 52 3.13 28.57 -22.56
CA ARG A 52 3.76 29.29 -23.68
C ARG A 52 5.11 29.90 -23.31
N ARG A 53 5.29 30.38 -22.08
CA ARG A 53 6.58 30.87 -21.57
C ARG A 53 7.56 29.73 -21.30
N ALA A 54 7.09 28.60 -20.78
CA ALA A 54 7.87 27.38 -20.59
C ALA A 54 8.33 26.79 -21.93
N TRP A 55 7.48 26.83 -22.97
CA TRP A 55 7.84 26.36 -24.31
C TRP A 55 8.91 27.24 -24.98
N ARG A 56 8.96 28.54 -24.66
CA ARG A 56 10.09 29.41 -25.06
C ARG A 56 11.36 29.19 -24.24
N PHE A 57 11.24 28.50 -23.09
CA PHE A 57 12.35 28.11 -22.24
C PHE A 57 13.02 26.82 -22.74
N THR A 58 12.28 25.91 -23.37
CA THR A 58 12.81 24.60 -23.81
C THR A 58 13.68 24.66 -25.07
N PHE A 59 13.58 25.71 -25.89
CA PHE A 59 14.28 25.78 -27.19
C PHE A 59 15.47 26.76 -27.28
N ALA A 60 15.80 27.49 -26.21
CA ALA A 60 16.97 28.38 -26.20
C ALA A 60 17.69 28.32 -24.85
N TRP A 61 18.68 27.43 -24.78
CA TRP A 61 19.53 27.24 -23.61
C TRP A 61 20.67 28.25 -23.62
N SER A 62 20.41 29.44 -23.09
CA SER A 62 21.49 30.40 -22.79
C SER A 62 22.16 30.04 -21.46
N TRP A 63 23.46 30.33 -21.32
CA TRP A 63 24.22 30.07 -20.09
C TRP A 63 23.55 30.66 -18.83
N ARG A 64 22.92 31.83 -18.95
CA ARG A 64 22.17 32.46 -17.84
C ARG A 64 20.97 31.62 -17.38
N ARG A 65 20.29 30.94 -18.30
CA ARG A 65 19.16 30.05 -17.99
C ARG A 65 19.65 28.73 -17.39
N LEU A 66 20.76 28.20 -17.88
CA LEU A 66 21.44 27.04 -17.28
C LEU A 66 21.82 27.33 -15.82
N LEU A 67 22.42 28.48 -15.55
CA LEU A 67 22.76 28.90 -14.20
C LEU A 67 21.52 29.07 -13.31
N ALA A 68 20.44 29.67 -13.83
CA ALA A 68 19.19 29.80 -13.09
C ALA A 68 18.57 28.43 -12.76
N VAL A 69 18.56 27.48 -13.71
CA VAL A 69 18.10 26.11 -13.48
C VAL A 69 19.00 25.38 -12.48
N ALA A 70 20.32 25.58 -12.54
CA ALA A 70 21.24 25.01 -11.56
C ALA A 70 20.96 25.54 -10.15
N ILE A 71 20.79 26.86 -9.99
CA ILE A 71 20.47 27.47 -8.69
C ILE A 71 19.11 26.99 -8.17
N LEU A 72 18.07 27.02 -9.00
CA LEU A 72 16.74 26.53 -8.62
C LEU A 72 16.77 25.03 -8.31
N GLY A 73 17.53 24.24 -9.07
CA GLY A 73 17.75 22.82 -8.83
C GLY A 73 18.47 22.56 -7.51
N THR A 74 19.50 23.34 -7.18
CA THR A 74 20.18 23.27 -5.88
C THR A 74 19.26 23.66 -4.73
N LEU A 75 18.39 24.65 -4.91
CA LEU A 75 17.38 25.01 -3.91
C LEU A 75 16.37 23.89 -3.72
N VAL A 76 15.82 23.33 -4.80
CA VAL A 76 14.91 22.17 -4.72
C VAL A 76 15.60 20.97 -4.06
N TRP A 77 16.88 20.74 -4.36
CA TRP A 77 17.67 19.69 -3.73
C TRP A 77 17.87 19.94 -2.22
N ALA A 78 18.18 21.18 -1.82
CA ALA A 78 18.34 21.55 -0.42
C ALA A 78 17.04 21.43 0.40
N PHE A 79 15.88 21.62 -0.24
CA PHE A 79 14.55 21.47 0.36
C PHE A 79 13.84 20.17 -0.04
N ASN A 80 14.58 19.18 -0.54
CA ASN A 80 13.98 17.98 -1.11
C ASN A 80 13.15 17.19 -0.08
N ASP A 81 13.66 17.00 1.13
CA ASP A 81 12.95 16.21 2.15
C ASP A 81 11.63 16.88 2.59
N PRO A 82 11.58 18.19 2.93
CA PRO A 82 10.32 18.90 3.16
C PRO A 82 9.35 18.87 1.97
N LEU A 83 9.86 18.96 0.74
CA LEU A 83 9.03 18.90 -0.46
C LEU A 83 8.42 17.51 -0.66
N ILE A 84 9.21 16.45 -0.47
CA ILE A 84 8.73 15.07 -0.51
C ILE A 84 7.64 14.86 0.54
N ASP A 85 7.86 15.29 1.78
CA ASP A 85 6.87 15.14 2.85
C ASP A 85 5.58 15.92 2.57
N LEU A 86 5.68 17.13 1.99
CA LEU A 86 4.51 17.91 1.58
C LEU A 86 3.72 17.20 0.48
N ILE A 87 4.41 16.66 -0.52
CA ILE A 87 3.78 15.89 -1.60
C ILE A 87 3.10 14.64 -1.02
N GLN A 88 3.79 13.91 -0.16
CA GLN A 88 3.26 12.73 0.53
C GLN A 88 2.06 13.07 1.42
N GLU A 89 2.07 14.21 2.10
CA GLU A 89 0.94 14.70 2.89
C GLU A 89 -0.27 14.97 2.00
N ILE A 90 -0.08 15.66 0.87
CA ILE A 90 -1.18 15.97 -0.07
C ILE A 90 -1.74 14.68 -0.67
N GLU A 91 -0.87 13.78 -1.13
CA GLU A 91 -1.25 12.49 -1.71
C GLU A 91 -2.06 11.67 -0.71
N GLN A 92 -1.50 11.44 0.49
CA GLN A 92 -2.13 10.57 1.48
C GLN A 92 -3.35 11.22 2.12
N ARG A 93 -3.42 12.56 2.23
CA ARG A 93 -4.58 13.23 2.83
C ARG A 93 -5.75 13.36 1.86
N TYR A 94 -5.49 13.69 0.60
CA TYR A 94 -6.54 14.12 -0.34
C TYR A 94 -6.69 13.22 -1.57
N MET A 95 -5.62 12.61 -2.09
CA MET A 95 -5.68 11.84 -3.33
C MET A 95 -5.93 10.35 -3.09
N SER A 96 -5.30 9.78 -2.07
CA SER A 96 -5.38 8.36 -1.74
C SER A 96 -5.42 8.14 -0.23
N PRO A 97 -6.48 8.63 0.45
CA PRO A 97 -6.62 8.48 1.88
C PRO A 97 -6.86 7.03 2.28
N VAL A 98 -6.11 6.56 3.26
CA VAL A 98 -6.24 5.23 3.82
C VAL A 98 -6.58 5.33 5.30
N TYR A 99 -7.72 4.78 5.69
CA TYR A 99 -8.19 4.81 7.08
C TYR A 99 -8.02 3.44 7.73
N LEU A 100 -7.64 3.43 9.02
CA LEU A 100 -7.40 2.19 9.76
C LEU A 100 -8.67 1.34 9.88
N GLU A 101 -9.81 1.98 10.06
CA GLU A 101 -11.12 1.33 10.17
C GLU A 101 -11.77 1.03 8.80
N ALA A 102 -11.09 1.32 7.69
CA ALA A 102 -11.73 1.55 6.38
C ALA A 102 -12.62 0.45 5.81
N PHE A 103 -12.51 -0.82 6.14
CA PHE A 103 -13.39 -1.87 5.61
C PHE A 103 -13.68 -2.87 6.72
N SER A 104 -13.79 -2.37 7.96
CA SER A 104 -13.98 -3.16 9.18
C SER A 104 -15.30 -3.93 9.21
N HIS A 105 -16.28 -3.50 8.42
CA HIS A 105 -17.59 -4.14 8.28
C HIS A 105 -17.55 -5.42 7.41
N LEU A 106 -16.46 -5.67 6.68
CA LEU A 106 -16.33 -6.86 5.83
C LEU A 106 -16.04 -8.09 6.69
N SER A 107 -16.81 -9.17 6.48
CA SER A 107 -16.51 -10.46 7.07
C SER A 107 -15.15 -10.99 6.59
N GLU A 108 -14.51 -11.83 7.40
CA GLU A 108 -13.23 -12.47 7.05
C GLU A 108 -13.32 -13.22 5.71
N ALA A 109 -14.41 -13.95 5.48
CA ALA A 109 -14.64 -14.66 4.23
C ALA A 109 -14.69 -13.73 3.00
N HIS A 110 -15.26 -12.52 3.14
CA HIS A 110 -15.26 -11.53 2.07
C HIS A 110 -13.85 -10.99 1.84
N GLN A 111 -13.10 -10.69 2.90
CA GLN A 111 -11.71 -10.23 2.79
C GLN A 111 -10.83 -11.27 2.07
N VAL A 112 -10.98 -12.56 2.43
CA VAL A 112 -10.31 -13.68 1.74
C VAL A 112 -10.68 -13.72 0.27
N ALA A 113 -11.97 -13.58 -0.07
CA ALA A 113 -12.40 -13.58 -1.46
C ALA A 113 -11.77 -12.45 -2.30
N LEU A 114 -11.56 -11.27 -1.71
CA LEU A 114 -10.86 -10.17 -2.39
C LEU A 114 -9.39 -10.50 -2.68
N PHE A 115 -8.70 -11.13 -1.73
CA PHE A 115 -7.33 -11.62 -1.94
C PHE A 115 -7.27 -12.71 -3.00
N GLU A 116 -8.22 -13.65 -2.99
CA GLU A 116 -8.29 -14.72 -3.99
C GLU A 116 -8.63 -14.19 -5.38
N GLU A 117 -9.38 -13.09 -5.48
CA GLU A 117 -9.65 -12.41 -6.75
C GLU A 117 -8.41 -11.67 -7.27
N GLU A 118 -7.61 -11.04 -6.41
CA GLU A 118 -6.31 -10.47 -6.82
C GLU A 118 -5.36 -11.57 -7.28
N LEU A 119 -5.31 -12.69 -6.55
CA LEU A 119 -4.47 -13.84 -6.89
C LEU A 119 -4.78 -14.40 -8.29
N ARG A 120 -6.05 -14.38 -8.73
CA ARG A 120 -6.45 -14.83 -10.09
C ARG A 120 -5.77 -14.03 -11.20
N ARG A 121 -5.35 -12.80 -10.96
CA ARG A 121 -4.61 -12.00 -11.95
C ARG A 121 -3.20 -12.50 -12.21
N HIS A 122 -2.67 -13.35 -11.34
CA HIS A 122 -1.28 -13.79 -11.35
C HIS A 122 -1.13 -15.31 -11.54
N THR A 123 -2.24 -16.03 -11.57
CA THR A 123 -2.29 -17.50 -11.56
C THR A 123 -3.25 -18.02 -12.61
N ASP A 124 -2.94 -19.20 -13.14
CA ASP A 124 -3.89 -19.96 -13.95
C ASP A 124 -4.94 -20.69 -13.07
N PRO A 125 -6.01 -21.27 -13.63
CA PRO A 125 -7.05 -21.94 -12.83
C PRO A 125 -6.57 -23.17 -12.05
N TYR A 126 -5.47 -23.81 -12.44
CA TYR A 126 -4.90 -24.92 -11.68
C TYR A 126 -4.10 -24.40 -10.49
N GLU A 127 -3.19 -23.46 -10.74
CA GLU A 127 -2.36 -22.80 -9.73
C GLU A 127 -3.23 -22.12 -8.66
N HIS A 128 -4.27 -21.39 -9.08
CA HIS A 128 -5.23 -20.73 -8.18
C HIS A 128 -5.86 -21.74 -7.21
N ARG A 129 -6.39 -22.84 -7.74
CA ARG A 129 -7.01 -23.90 -6.92
C ARG A 129 -6.02 -24.55 -5.95
N VAL A 130 -4.78 -24.78 -6.39
CA VAL A 130 -3.73 -25.33 -5.53
C VAL A 130 -3.44 -24.37 -4.38
N ILE A 131 -3.27 -23.07 -4.66
CA ILE A 131 -2.97 -22.08 -3.62
C ILE A 131 -4.11 -21.94 -2.63
N VAL A 132 -5.35 -21.82 -3.10
CA VAL A 132 -6.53 -21.68 -2.22
C VAL A 132 -6.63 -22.87 -1.28
N ARG A 133 -6.59 -24.10 -1.83
CA ARG A 133 -6.66 -25.32 -1.03
C ARG A 133 -5.50 -25.42 -0.05
N ARG A 134 -4.26 -25.26 -0.53
CA ARG A 134 -3.05 -25.39 0.33
C ARG A 134 -3.00 -24.30 1.39
N THR A 135 -3.51 -23.11 1.13
CA THR A 135 -3.59 -22.02 2.12
C THR A 135 -4.52 -22.39 3.27
N GLN A 136 -5.67 -22.99 2.97
CA GLN A 136 -6.59 -23.49 4.00
C GLN A 136 -5.95 -24.60 4.84
N GLU A 137 -5.38 -25.62 4.18
CA GLU A 137 -4.70 -26.73 4.85
C GLU A 137 -3.53 -26.25 5.73
N MET A 138 -2.72 -25.30 5.24
CA MET A 138 -1.63 -24.69 6.00
C MET A 138 -2.13 -23.91 7.21
N ALA A 139 -3.19 -23.10 7.04
CA ALA A 139 -3.77 -22.32 8.13
C ALA A 139 -4.24 -23.22 9.28
N GLU A 140 -4.96 -24.29 8.96
CA GLU A 140 -5.39 -25.30 9.94
C GLU A 140 -4.19 -25.93 10.65
N LYS A 141 -3.16 -26.33 9.89
CA LYS A 141 -1.96 -27.00 10.42
C LYS A 141 -1.16 -26.14 11.40
N ILE A 142 -1.09 -24.83 11.19
CA ILE A 142 -0.30 -23.90 12.03
C ILE A 142 -1.16 -23.11 13.03
N GLY A 143 -2.45 -23.44 13.17
CA GLY A 143 -3.36 -22.71 14.06
C GLY A 143 -3.50 -21.22 13.67
N SER A 144 -3.58 -20.94 12.38
CA SER A 144 -3.76 -19.60 11.80
C SER A 144 -5.07 -19.52 11.03
N ILE A 145 -5.31 -18.40 10.35
CA ILE A 145 -6.44 -18.18 9.45
C ILE A 145 -5.93 -17.94 8.02
N PRO A 146 -6.66 -18.36 6.97
CA PRO A 146 -6.24 -18.15 5.58
C PRO A 146 -5.92 -16.69 5.26
N LEU A 147 -6.70 -15.75 5.84
CA LEU A 147 -6.52 -14.32 5.66
C LEU A 147 -5.09 -13.86 6.04
N ALA A 148 -4.55 -14.35 7.15
CA ALA A 148 -3.22 -13.97 7.61
C ALA A 148 -2.13 -14.39 6.60
N ILE A 149 -2.27 -15.59 6.02
CA ILE A 149 -1.33 -16.11 5.00
C ILE A 149 -1.40 -15.26 3.73
N TYR A 150 -2.60 -14.91 3.26
CA TYR A 150 -2.76 -14.03 2.10
C TYR A 150 -2.20 -12.64 2.36
N GLU A 151 -2.43 -12.06 3.53
CA GLU A 151 -1.89 -10.74 3.88
C GLU A 151 -0.36 -10.75 3.91
N ALA A 152 0.26 -11.79 4.47
CA ALA A 152 1.72 -11.97 4.45
C ALA A 152 2.24 -12.14 3.01
N ALA A 153 1.61 -12.98 2.19
CA ALA A 153 2.02 -13.18 0.81
C ALA A 153 1.84 -11.91 -0.05
N TYR A 154 0.77 -11.15 0.17
CA TYR A 154 0.57 -9.87 -0.51
C TYR A 154 1.64 -8.85 -0.13
N LEU A 155 2.07 -8.82 1.13
CA LEU A 155 3.14 -7.92 1.57
C LEU A 155 4.46 -8.24 0.86
N GLU A 156 4.79 -9.52 0.77
CA GLU A 156 6.09 -10.02 0.31
C GLU A 156 6.22 -10.07 -1.21
N CYS A 157 5.22 -10.62 -1.90
CA CYS A 157 5.26 -10.83 -3.35
C CYS A 157 4.09 -10.20 -4.12
N GLY A 158 3.17 -9.49 -3.44
CA GLY A 158 1.97 -8.96 -4.09
C GLY A 158 1.04 -10.06 -4.61
N LEU A 159 1.02 -11.23 -3.94
CA LEU A 159 0.27 -12.44 -4.36
C LEU A 159 0.73 -13.01 -5.71
N LYS A 160 2.00 -12.82 -6.07
CA LYS A 160 2.63 -13.44 -7.24
C LYS A 160 3.48 -14.63 -6.80
N PRO A 161 3.00 -15.88 -6.94
CA PRO A 161 3.67 -17.05 -6.36
C PRO A 161 5.06 -17.33 -6.91
N PHE A 162 5.37 -16.79 -8.08
CA PHE A 162 6.64 -17.01 -8.80
C PHE A 162 7.48 -15.73 -8.93
N GLU A 163 7.18 -14.69 -8.14
CA GLU A 163 7.92 -13.43 -8.17
C GLU A 163 9.35 -13.65 -7.69
N VAL A 164 10.31 -13.15 -8.48
CA VAL A 164 11.71 -13.03 -8.09
C VAL A 164 11.95 -11.56 -7.77
N ARG A 165 12.45 -11.28 -6.56
CA ARG A 165 12.75 -9.92 -6.15
C ARG A 165 13.80 -9.30 -7.08
N THR A 166 13.71 -7.99 -7.29
CA THR A 166 14.57 -7.26 -8.24
C THR A 166 16.08 -7.35 -7.94
N ASP A 167 16.46 -7.60 -6.68
CA ASP A 167 17.84 -7.82 -6.27
C ASP A 167 18.31 -9.28 -6.40
N GLY A 168 17.42 -10.20 -6.78
CA GLY A 168 17.69 -11.63 -6.91
C GLY A 168 17.97 -12.37 -5.60
N VAL A 169 17.70 -11.77 -4.44
CA VAL A 169 18.03 -12.35 -3.12
C VAL A 169 16.86 -13.15 -2.54
N ALA A 170 15.65 -12.91 -3.02
CA ALA A 170 14.44 -13.60 -2.59
C ALA A 170 13.53 -13.98 -3.77
N ALA A 171 12.79 -15.09 -3.63
CA ALA A 171 11.85 -15.54 -4.65
C ALA A 171 10.71 -16.39 -4.07
N GLY A 172 9.57 -16.39 -4.75
CA GLY A 172 8.44 -17.26 -4.45
C GLY A 172 7.36 -16.64 -3.55
N TRP A 173 6.37 -17.46 -3.17
CA TRP A 173 5.15 -17.05 -2.48
C TRP A 173 5.37 -16.27 -1.17
N ILE A 174 6.35 -16.70 -0.36
CA ILE A 174 6.76 -16.02 0.88
C ILE A 174 8.17 -15.42 0.79
N GLN A 175 8.68 -15.21 -0.43
CA GLN A 175 10.01 -14.63 -0.70
C GLN A 175 11.15 -15.37 0.02
N PHE A 176 11.33 -16.66 -0.31
CA PHE A 176 12.42 -17.49 0.23
C PHE A 176 13.79 -16.87 -0.05
N THR A 177 14.67 -16.90 0.95
CA THR A 177 16.08 -16.50 0.82
C THR A 177 16.99 -17.71 1.03
N ARG A 178 18.27 -17.62 0.63
CA ARG A 178 19.27 -18.67 0.90
C ARG A 178 19.27 -19.11 2.37
N THR A 179 19.20 -18.16 3.30
CA THR A 179 19.14 -18.45 4.75
C THR A 179 17.81 -19.11 5.14
N GLY A 180 16.69 -18.66 4.58
CA GLY A 180 15.38 -19.26 4.82
C GLY A 180 15.26 -20.72 4.37
N LEU A 181 16.06 -21.13 3.38
CA LEU A 181 16.04 -22.48 2.81
C LEU A 181 16.93 -23.50 3.52
N GLN A 182 17.86 -23.08 4.40
CA GLN A 182 18.92 -23.94 4.98
C GLN A 182 18.42 -25.20 5.71
N SER A 183 17.14 -25.28 6.02
CA SER A 183 16.54 -26.38 6.77
C SER A 183 15.32 -27.01 6.07
N LEU A 184 15.09 -26.66 4.80
CA LEU A 184 13.98 -27.18 4.01
C LEU A 184 14.47 -28.31 3.11
N THR A 185 13.62 -29.31 2.92
CA THR A 185 13.93 -30.46 2.08
C THR A 185 12.81 -30.71 1.09
N HIS A 186 13.13 -31.18 -0.11
CA HIS A 186 12.14 -31.61 -1.07
C HIS A 186 12.57 -32.96 -1.60
N GLN A 187 11.70 -33.97 -1.50
CA GLN A 187 12.02 -35.36 -1.89
C GLN A 187 13.30 -35.90 -1.22
N GLY A 188 13.51 -35.57 0.06
CA GLY A 188 14.65 -36.06 0.84
C GLY A 188 16.00 -35.37 0.57
N ARG A 189 16.08 -34.41 -0.36
CA ARG A 189 17.28 -33.59 -0.59
C ARG A 189 17.12 -32.16 -0.04
N PRO A 190 18.20 -31.53 0.45
CA PRO A 190 18.19 -30.12 0.80
C PRO A 190 17.80 -29.24 -0.39
N VAL A 191 16.95 -28.24 -0.15
CA VAL A 191 16.50 -27.29 -1.18
C VAL A 191 17.50 -26.15 -1.29
N MET A 192 18.00 -25.92 -2.51
CA MET A 192 18.86 -24.78 -2.81
C MET A 192 18.06 -23.62 -3.39
N PHE A 193 18.60 -22.41 -3.30
CA PHE A 193 17.94 -21.23 -3.88
C PHE A 193 17.72 -21.35 -5.40
N ASP A 194 18.63 -22.03 -6.10
CA ASP A 194 18.49 -22.29 -7.54
C ASP A 194 17.32 -23.23 -7.86
N ASP A 195 16.92 -24.11 -6.92
CA ASP A 195 15.70 -24.92 -7.08
C ASP A 195 14.46 -24.02 -7.04
N VAL A 196 14.43 -23.01 -6.15
CA VAL A 196 13.32 -22.04 -6.07
C VAL A 196 13.25 -21.18 -7.33
N LEU A 197 14.40 -20.68 -7.82
CA LEU A 197 14.43 -19.91 -9.07
C LEU A 197 13.94 -20.74 -10.26
N ARG A 198 14.33 -22.01 -10.32
CA ARG A 198 13.85 -22.95 -11.35
C ARG A 198 12.34 -23.18 -11.23
N ALA A 199 11.84 -23.37 -10.01
CA ALA A 199 10.41 -23.51 -9.77
C ALA A 199 9.62 -22.27 -10.18
N CYS A 200 10.15 -21.06 -9.96
CA CYS A 200 9.54 -19.82 -10.46
C CYS A 200 9.51 -19.78 -12.00
N GLN A 201 10.59 -20.17 -12.67
CA GLN A 201 10.66 -20.22 -14.13
C GLN A 201 9.72 -21.26 -14.73
N GLN A 202 9.60 -22.42 -14.09
CA GLN A 202 8.77 -23.54 -14.53
C GLN A 202 7.32 -23.43 -14.05
N ARG A 203 7.02 -22.43 -13.22
CA ARG A 203 5.72 -22.25 -12.53
C ARG A 203 5.28 -23.50 -11.76
N ASP A 204 6.21 -24.15 -11.07
CA ASP A 204 5.92 -25.33 -10.26
C ASP A 204 5.24 -24.92 -8.94
N ILE A 205 3.91 -24.81 -8.99
CA ILE A 205 3.12 -24.39 -7.84
C ILE A 205 3.13 -25.41 -6.71
N THR A 206 3.22 -26.70 -7.04
CA THR A 206 3.18 -27.76 -6.02
C THR A 206 4.45 -27.70 -5.18
N PHE A 207 5.61 -27.60 -5.84
CA PHE A 207 6.88 -27.38 -5.16
C PHE A 207 6.85 -26.12 -4.29
N MET A 208 6.33 -25.00 -4.83
CA MET A 208 6.27 -23.73 -4.12
C MET A 208 5.42 -23.80 -2.84
N MET A 209 4.25 -24.45 -2.92
CA MET A 209 3.35 -24.59 -1.78
C MET A 209 3.85 -25.63 -0.77
N ASP A 210 4.48 -26.72 -1.20
CA ASP A 210 5.15 -27.68 -0.30
C ASP A 210 6.24 -27.02 0.53
N LEU A 211 7.04 -26.16 -0.12
CA LEU A 211 8.12 -25.44 0.54
C LEU A 211 7.58 -24.40 1.53
N THR A 212 6.49 -23.72 1.15
CA THR A 212 5.81 -22.74 2.00
C THR A 212 5.26 -23.42 3.25
N GLU A 213 4.57 -24.54 3.09
CA GLU A 213 4.01 -25.30 4.21
C GLU A 213 5.11 -25.77 5.17
N GLN A 214 6.20 -26.33 4.64
CA GLN A 214 7.33 -26.76 5.47
C GLN A 214 7.94 -25.59 6.24
N TYR A 215 8.14 -24.44 5.58
CA TYR A 215 8.69 -23.25 6.22
C TYR A 215 7.76 -22.74 7.33
N LEU A 216 6.47 -22.56 7.05
CA LEU A 216 5.49 -22.07 8.02
C LEU A 216 5.33 -23.03 9.20
N THR A 217 5.22 -24.34 8.95
CA THR A 217 5.12 -25.35 10.00
C THR A 217 6.33 -25.29 10.92
N ARG A 218 7.54 -25.21 10.36
CA ARG A 218 8.77 -25.10 11.15
C ARG A 218 8.81 -23.82 11.97
N ARG A 219 8.42 -22.68 11.41
CA ARG A 219 8.38 -21.40 12.14
C ARG A 219 7.38 -21.45 13.28
N TYR A 220 6.21 -22.02 13.04
CA TYR A 220 5.20 -22.27 14.06
C TYR A 220 5.72 -23.15 15.21
N GLU A 221 6.43 -24.24 14.90
CA GLU A 221 7.07 -25.08 15.91
C GLU A 221 8.17 -24.34 16.70
N GLN A 222 9.03 -23.59 16.02
CA GLN A 222 10.07 -22.76 16.65
C GLN A 222 9.50 -21.66 17.55
N ALA A 223 8.31 -21.16 17.23
CA ALA A 223 7.57 -20.20 18.04
C ALA A 223 6.89 -20.84 19.28
N GLY A 224 7.11 -22.13 19.52
CA GLY A 224 6.48 -22.85 20.63
C GLY A 224 5.01 -23.17 20.38
N ARG A 225 4.60 -23.33 19.11
CA ARG A 225 3.22 -23.63 18.70
C ARG A 225 2.19 -22.63 19.21
N ARG A 226 2.59 -21.36 19.31
CA ARG A 226 1.66 -20.27 19.61
C ARG A 226 0.76 -20.05 18.40
N PRO A 227 -0.58 -20.07 18.56
CA PRO A 227 -1.47 -19.80 17.45
C PRO A 227 -1.19 -18.46 16.79
N LEU A 228 -1.11 -18.43 15.46
CA LEU A 228 -0.76 -17.26 14.66
C LEU A 228 -2.03 -16.67 14.02
N HIS A 229 -3.00 -16.31 14.86
CA HIS A 229 -4.36 -15.96 14.40
C HIS A 229 -4.45 -14.61 13.68
N ASN A 230 -3.44 -13.75 13.82
CA ASN A 230 -3.43 -12.47 13.14
C ASN A 230 -2.18 -12.36 12.24
N THR A 231 -2.28 -11.48 11.26
CA THR A 231 -1.24 -11.25 10.26
C THR A 231 0.08 -10.83 10.86
N ILE A 232 0.06 -10.11 11.99
CA ILE A 232 1.28 -9.65 12.66
C ILE A 232 2.05 -10.82 13.26
N ASP A 233 1.37 -11.70 13.96
CA ASP A 233 2.00 -12.88 14.53
C ASP A 233 2.56 -13.77 13.41
N LEU A 234 1.84 -13.94 12.30
CA LEU A 234 2.36 -14.68 11.14
C LEU A 234 3.57 -13.98 10.50
N TYR A 235 3.51 -12.67 10.30
CA TYR A 235 4.62 -11.88 9.75
C TYR A 235 5.86 -11.96 10.65
N LEU A 236 5.67 -11.78 11.96
CA LEU A 236 6.74 -11.91 12.94
C LEU A 236 7.29 -13.34 12.97
N ALA A 237 6.46 -14.37 12.83
CA ALA A 237 6.94 -15.75 12.73
C ALA A 237 7.81 -15.99 11.48
N LEU A 238 7.50 -15.34 10.37
CA LEU A 238 8.26 -15.45 9.13
C LEU A 238 9.63 -14.74 9.21
N PHE A 239 9.67 -13.53 9.79
CA PHE A 239 10.79 -12.61 9.65
C PHE A 239 11.50 -12.23 10.95
N ALA A 240 10.79 -12.23 12.08
CA ALA A 240 11.31 -11.81 13.38
C ALA A 240 10.75 -12.67 14.53
N PRO A 241 11.00 -13.99 14.55
CA PRO A 241 10.31 -14.92 15.42
C PRO A 241 10.54 -14.66 16.92
N ALA A 242 11.63 -13.99 17.28
CA ALA A 242 11.91 -13.56 18.65
C ALA A 242 10.90 -12.52 19.20
N HIS A 243 10.08 -11.93 18.33
CA HIS A 243 9.13 -10.87 18.67
C HIS A 243 7.67 -11.32 18.67
N ILE A 244 7.38 -12.61 18.46
CA ILE A 244 6.00 -13.12 18.47
C ILE A 244 5.36 -12.91 19.84
N GLY A 245 4.18 -12.26 19.86
CA GLY A 245 3.47 -11.89 21.09
C GLY A 245 4.11 -10.75 21.91
N ALA A 246 5.12 -10.07 21.36
CA ALA A 246 5.67 -8.87 21.98
C ALA A 246 4.69 -7.68 21.82
N PRO A 247 4.74 -6.67 22.72
CA PRO A 247 3.83 -5.54 22.65
C PRO A 247 4.09 -4.65 21.42
N HIS A 248 3.07 -3.92 20.95
CA HIS A 248 3.13 -3.13 19.72
C HIS A 248 4.27 -2.10 19.65
N HIS A 249 4.69 -1.54 20.78
CA HIS A 249 5.80 -0.57 20.85
C HIS A 249 7.19 -1.23 20.81
N ARG A 250 7.27 -2.57 20.77
CA ARG A 250 8.54 -3.28 20.71
C ARG A 250 9.19 -3.02 19.35
N VAL A 251 10.43 -2.56 19.40
CA VAL A 251 11.30 -2.41 18.23
C VAL A 251 11.72 -3.80 17.73
N VAL A 252 11.53 -4.04 16.44
CA VAL A 252 11.90 -5.27 15.72
C VAL A 252 13.25 -5.09 15.02
N TYR A 253 13.45 -3.96 14.34
CA TYR A 253 14.71 -3.63 13.67
C TYR A 253 15.13 -2.21 14.05
N ALA A 254 16.39 -2.03 14.43
CA ALA A 254 16.95 -0.70 14.67
C ALA A 254 18.45 -0.65 14.36
N GLY A 255 18.94 0.56 14.14
CA GLY A 255 20.36 0.88 14.08
C GLY A 255 20.86 1.20 12.67
N LYS A 256 21.68 2.25 12.58
CA LYS A 256 22.30 2.75 11.34
C LYS A 256 23.37 1.81 10.75
N ASP A 257 23.80 0.79 11.50
CA ASP A 257 24.76 -0.21 11.00
C ASP A 257 24.12 -1.60 10.90
N ASN A 258 22.80 -1.71 11.07
CA ASN A 258 22.08 -2.99 11.04
C ASN A 258 21.55 -3.26 9.61
N PRO A 259 22.11 -4.25 8.89
CA PRO A 259 21.62 -4.57 7.54
C PRO A 259 20.16 -5.02 7.53
N ALA A 260 19.64 -5.57 8.62
CA ALA A 260 18.24 -5.96 8.73
C ALA A 260 17.30 -4.75 8.75
N TYR A 261 17.74 -3.61 9.32
CA TYR A 261 16.97 -2.37 9.26
C TYR A 261 16.88 -1.86 7.82
N TYR A 262 18.00 -1.72 7.11
CA TYR A 262 17.99 -1.17 5.73
C TYR A 262 17.18 -2.01 4.74
N LYS A 263 17.20 -3.34 4.90
CA LYS A 263 16.37 -4.23 4.08
C LYS A 263 14.87 -4.04 4.33
N ASN A 264 14.49 -3.50 5.49
CA ASN A 264 13.12 -3.29 5.92
C ASN A 264 12.76 -1.81 6.11
N ALA A 265 13.59 -0.86 5.66
CA ALA A 265 13.42 0.57 5.93
C ALA A 265 12.12 1.18 5.36
N GLY A 266 11.42 0.46 4.47
CA GLY A 266 10.07 0.83 4.03
C GLY A 266 8.98 0.63 5.09
N LEU A 267 9.27 -0.11 6.15
CA LEU A 267 8.38 -0.32 7.31
C LEU A 267 8.57 0.76 8.39
N ASP A 268 9.47 1.72 8.21
CA ASP A 268 9.72 2.83 9.13
C ASP A 268 8.88 4.06 8.74
N GLY A 269 8.43 4.81 9.74
CA GLY A 269 7.75 6.10 9.61
C GLY A 269 6.24 5.98 9.39
N TRP A 270 5.64 4.85 9.79
CA TRP A 270 4.19 4.64 9.74
C TRP A 270 3.51 5.12 11.02
N TYR A 271 2.46 5.93 10.91
CA TYR A 271 1.73 6.45 12.07
C TYR A 271 0.26 6.73 11.74
N VAL A 272 -0.54 6.99 12.78
CA VAL A 272 -1.96 7.32 12.65
C VAL A 272 -2.20 8.77 13.04
N VAL A 273 -3.06 9.45 12.27
CA VAL A 273 -3.56 10.80 12.57
C VAL A 273 -5.08 10.72 12.73
N ASN A 274 -5.59 11.29 13.82
CA ASN A 274 -7.02 11.47 14.00
C ASN A 274 -7.50 12.62 13.10
N THR A 275 -8.47 12.35 12.24
CA THR A 275 -9.11 13.37 11.40
C THR A 275 -10.19 14.11 12.19
N SER A 276 -10.58 15.29 11.70
CA SER A 276 -11.58 16.14 12.36
C SER A 276 -12.96 15.48 12.53
N ASP A 277 -13.24 14.44 11.75
CA ASP A 277 -14.45 13.62 11.81
C ASP A 277 -14.31 12.37 12.71
N GLY A 278 -13.21 12.27 13.47
CA GLY A 278 -12.98 11.19 14.44
C GLY A 278 -12.40 9.90 13.83
N ARG A 279 -12.18 9.84 12.52
CA ARG A 279 -11.56 8.66 11.88
C ARG A 279 -10.04 8.64 12.09
N GLN A 280 -9.47 7.45 12.00
CA GLN A 280 -8.03 7.23 12.09
C GLN A 280 -7.44 7.02 10.70
N GLN A 281 -6.59 7.96 10.27
CA GLN A 281 -5.92 7.91 8.97
C GLN A 281 -4.47 7.45 9.10
N ILE A 282 -4.06 6.51 8.26
CA ILE A 282 -2.71 5.96 8.25
C ILE A 282 -1.82 6.82 7.34
N PHE A 283 -0.66 7.21 7.84
CA PHE A 283 0.37 7.96 7.12
C PHE A 283 1.70 7.20 7.11
N ASN A 284 2.47 7.33 6.04
CA ASN A 284 3.90 7.06 5.99
C ASN A 284 4.65 8.31 5.54
N LYS A 285 5.59 8.80 6.34
CA LYS A 285 6.44 9.94 5.97
C LYS A 285 7.90 9.64 6.17
N ARG A 286 8.74 10.27 5.35
CA ARG A 286 10.19 10.14 5.53
C ARG A 286 10.68 10.86 6.78
N SER A 287 10.12 12.03 7.11
CA SER A 287 10.44 12.72 8.37
C SER A 287 10.01 11.98 9.62
N ALA A 288 9.05 11.07 9.52
CA ALA A 288 8.60 10.24 10.63
C ALA A 288 9.54 9.04 10.89
N ARG A 289 10.55 8.81 10.02
CA ARG A 289 11.49 7.70 10.18
C ARG A 289 12.53 8.01 11.23
N ASP A 290 12.52 7.26 12.32
CA ASP A 290 13.41 7.48 13.47
C ASP A 290 14.58 6.48 13.52
N GLY A 291 14.63 5.52 12.60
CA GLY A 291 15.64 4.47 12.58
C GLY A 291 15.27 3.25 13.43
N GLN A 292 14.02 3.15 13.87
CA GLN A 292 13.48 2.06 14.68
C GLN A 292 12.15 1.60 14.10
N ILE A 293 12.10 0.36 13.62
CA ILE A 293 10.87 -0.24 13.11
C ILE A 293 10.21 -1.01 14.26
N THR A 294 9.03 -0.56 14.66
CA THR A 294 8.21 -1.17 15.71
C THR A 294 7.20 -2.17 15.14
N ILE A 295 6.67 -3.05 16.00
CA ILE A 295 5.56 -3.95 15.63
C ILE A 295 4.33 -3.14 15.16
N TRP A 296 4.06 -1.99 15.78
CA TRP A 296 2.97 -1.11 15.40
C TRP A 296 3.11 -0.58 13.96
N GLU A 297 4.31 -0.16 13.57
CA GLU A 297 4.55 0.33 12.21
C GLU A 297 4.41 -0.78 11.17
N ILE A 298 4.89 -1.99 11.49
CA ILE A 298 4.69 -3.18 10.65
C ILE A 298 3.18 -3.42 10.47
N TYR A 299 2.40 -3.33 11.55
CA TYR A 299 0.95 -3.45 11.48
C TYR A 299 0.29 -2.38 10.62
N LEU A 300 0.67 -1.12 10.79
CA LEU A 300 0.12 -0.03 9.98
C LEU A 300 0.48 -0.17 8.50
N ALA A 301 1.70 -0.61 8.17
CA ALA A 301 2.12 -0.87 6.80
C ALA A 301 1.28 -1.99 6.15
N LEU A 302 1.00 -3.06 6.90
CA LEU A 302 0.17 -4.18 6.48
C LEU A 302 -1.28 -3.74 6.26
N GLU A 303 -1.87 -3.05 7.24
CA GLU A 303 -3.20 -2.48 7.11
C GLU A 303 -3.28 -1.54 5.91
N ALA A 304 -2.33 -0.63 5.74
CA ALA A 304 -2.35 0.32 4.63
C ALA A 304 -2.34 -0.38 3.26
N LYS A 305 -1.51 -1.42 3.08
CA LYS A 305 -1.49 -2.23 1.85
C LYS A 305 -2.80 -2.96 1.63
N LYS A 306 -3.33 -3.64 2.66
CA LYS A 306 -4.62 -4.35 2.60
C LYS A 306 -5.76 -3.40 2.23
N ARG A 307 -5.88 -2.26 2.89
CA ARG A 307 -6.97 -1.30 2.64
C ARG A 307 -6.89 -0.71 1.23
N ARG A 308 -5.69 -0.45 0.70
CA ARG A 308 -5.51 -0.01 -0.70
C ARG A 308 -5.96 -1.08 -1.69
N LEU A 309 -5.64 -2.35 -1.44
CA LEU A 309 -6.14 -3.46 -2.24
C LEU A 309 -7.67 -3.49 -2.25
N PHE A 310 -8.30 -3.46 -1.07
CA PHE A 310 -9.76 -3.52 -0.96
C PHE A 310 -10.44 -2.32 -1.62
N ALA A 311 -9.88 -1.12 -1.46
CA ALA A 311 -10.39 0.07 -2.16
C ALA A 311 -10.39 -0.10 -3.68
N SER A 312 -9.41 -0.80 -4.26
CA SER A 312 -9.35 -1.06 -5.70
C SER A 312 -10.49 -1.94 -6.22
N TYR A 313 -11.11 -2.74 -5.35
CA TYR A 313 -12.25 -3.60 -5.70
C TYR A 313 -13.60 -2.97 -5.31
N LEU A 314 -13.64 -2.27 -4.18
CA LEU A 314 -14.89 -1.80 -3.58
C LEU A 314 -15.24 -0.35 -3.93
N HIS A 315 -14.31 0.42 -4.52
CA HIS A 315 -14.59 1.76 -5.04
C HIS A 315 -14.71 1.80 -6.57
N GLN A 316 -14.72 0.63 -7.24
CA GLN A 316 -14.98 0.50 -8.68
C GLN A 316 -16.49 0.52 -9.04
N HIS A 317 -17.37 0.86 -8.09
CA HIS A 317 -18.82 0.96 -8.30
C HIS A 317 -19.40 2.28 -7.80
#